data_AF-A0A4R4BJR3-F1
#
_entry.id   AF-A0A4R4BJR3-F1
#
_cell.length_a   1.000
_cell.length_b   1.000
_cell.length_c   1.000
_cell.angle_alpha   90.00
_cell.angle_beta   90.00
_cell.angle_gamma   90.00
#
_symmetry.space_group_name_H-M   'P 1'
#
loop_
_entity.id
_entity.type
_entity.pdbx_description
1 polymer ?
#
loop_
_entity_poly.entity_id
_entity_poly.type
_entity_poly.pdbx_seq_one_letter_code
_entity_poly.pdbx_strand_id
1 'polypeptide(L)' 'MFKIGDFSKLSSLSIRMLRHYDKVELLQPVKVDEQSGYRYYSADPMFNIYHVSPAMESDPNKWVTEVCYPVK' A
#
# COMPACT_ATOMS: atom_id res chain seq x y z
N MET A 1 -10.09 8.16 -0.01
CA MET A 1 -9.86 6.78 -0.49
C MET A 1 -9.83 6.79 -2.01
N PHE A 2 -8.88 6.10 -2.61
CA PHE A 2 -8.61 6.12 -4.04
C PHE A 2 -8.73 4.71 -4.61
N LYS A 3 -9.33 4.58 -5.79
CA LYS A 3 -9.26 3.32 -6.53
C LYS A 3 -7.80 3.06 -6.89
N ILE A 4 -7.43 1.78 -7.07
CA ILE A 4 -6.06 1.39 -7.41
C ILE A 4 -5.48 2.15 -8.63
N GLY A 5 -6.32 2.51 -9.61
CA GLY A 5 -5.90 3.31 -10.77
C GLY A 5 -5.59 4.77 -10.44
N ASP A 6 -6.36 5.40 -9.56
CA ASP A 6 -6.10 6.78 -9.12
C ASP A 6 -4.88 6.82 -8.18
N PHE A 7 -4.75 5.83 -7.29
CA PHE A 7 -3.60 5.69 -6.40
C PHE A 7 -2.29 5.45 -7.17
N SER A 8 -2.35 4.69 -8.28
CA SER A 8 -1.20 4.48 -9.17
C SER A 8 -0.67 5.80 -9.74
N LYS A 9 -1.55 6.74 -10.09
CA LYS A 9 -1.14 8.06 -10.58
C LYS A 9 -0.54 8.94 -9.48
N LEU A 10 -1.09 8.86 -8.27
CA LEU A 10 -0.64 9.65 -7.12
C LEU A 10 0.72 9.18 -6.56
N SER A 11 0.95 7.87 -6.54
CA SER A 11 2.17 7.26 -5.96
C SER A 11 3.28 7.03 -6.98
N SER A 12 3.03 7.23 -8.27
CA SER A 12 3.92 6.81 -9.37
C SER A 12 4.24 5.31 -9.38
N LEU A 13 3.50 4.48 -8.63
CA LEU A 13 3.61 3.02 -8.66
C LEU A 13 2.68 2.44 -9.70
N SER A 14 3.14 1.45 -10.45
CA SER A 14 2.26 0.75 -11.39
C SER A 14 1.19 -0.07 -10.65
N ILE A 15 0.00 -0.23 -11.26
CA ILE A 15 -1.07 -1.10 -10.75
C ILE A 15 -0.55 -2.53 -10.48
N ARG A 16 0.37 -3.02 -11.32
CA ARG A 16 0.99 -4.34 -11.14
C ARG A 16 1.82 -4.41 -9.85
N MET A 17 2.61 -3.39 -9.55
CA MET A 17 3.37 -3.32 -8.30
C MET A 17 2.44 -3.21 -7.09
N LEU A 18 1.39 -2.38 -7.15
CA LEU A 18 0.42 -2.26 -6.05
C LEU A 18 -0.26 -3.60 -5.72
N ARG A 19 -0.64 -4.39 -6.74
CA ARG A 19 -1.18 -5.74 -6.54
C ARG A 19 -0.15 -6.72 -5.98
N HIS A 20 1.10 -6.58 -6.40
CA HIS A 20 2.19 -7.40 -5.86
C HIS A 20 2.41 -7.09 -4.37
N TYR A 21 2.51 -5.80 -4.01
CA TYR A 21 2.70 -5.35 -2.64
C TYR A 21 1.54 -5.73 -1.72
N ASP A 22 0.30 -5.72 -2.21
CA ASP A 22 -0.84 -6.27 -1.47
C ASP A 22 -0.65 -7.76 -1.17
N LYS A 23 -0.28 -8.55 -2.19
CA LYS A 23 -0.08 -10.01 -2.04
C LYS A 23 1.06 -10.37 -1.08
N VAL A 24 2.12 -9.58 -1.04
CA VAL A 24 3.27 -9.80 -0.14
C VAL A 24 3.18 -8.97 1.15
N GLU A 25 2.02 -8.39 1.41
CA GLU A 25 1.70 -7.63 2.64
C GLU A 25 2.68 -6.47 2.92
N LEU A 26 3.19 -5.85 1.84
CA LEU A 26 4.02 -4.65 1.91
C LEU A 26 3.21 -3.36 1.83
N LEU A 27 2.08 -3.37 1.14
CA LEU A 27 1.14 -2.25 1.06
C LEU A 27 -0.29 -2.78 0.85
N GLN A 28 -1.11 -2.75 1.89
CA GLN A 28 -2.45 -3.30 1.86
C GLN A 28 -3.52 -2.22 1.57
N PRO A 29 -4.61 -2.58 0.88
CA PRO A 29 -5.74 -1.67 0.70
C PRO A 29 -6.42 -1.40 2.04
N VAL A 30 -6.89 -0.17 2.23
CA VAL A 30 -7.64 0.24 3.43
C VAL A 30 -9.06 -0.33 3.42
N LYS A 31 -9.58 -0.65 2.23
CA LYS A 31 -10.87 -1.33 2.07
C LYS A 31 -10.87 -2.16 0.80
N VAL A 32 -11.47 -3.34 0.90
CA VAL A 32 -11.87 -4.16 -0.24
C VAL A 32 -13.39 -4.19 -0.28
N ASP A 33 -13.96 -3.91 -1.44
CA ASP A 33 -15.39 -4.06 -1.69
C ASP A 33 -15.72 -5.54 -1.86
N GLU A 34 -16.56 -6.08 -0.97
CA GLU A 34 -16.87 -7.51 -0.92
C GLU A 34 -17.69 -8.00 -2.13
N GLN A 35 -18.47 -7.12 -2.77
CA GLN A 35 -19.32 -7.50 -3.90
C GLN A 35 -18.55 -7.55 -5.22
N SER A 36 -17.60 -6.63 -5.39
CA SER A 36 -16.91 -6.41 -6.66
C SER A 36 -15.41 -6.73 -6.62
N GLY A 37 -14.83 -6.92 -5.44
CA GLY A 37 -13.40 -7.15 -5.25
C GLY A 37 -12.53 -5.91 -5.48
N TYR A 38 -13.13 -4.72 -5.64
CA TYR A 38 -12.40 -3.48 -5.84
C TYR A 38 -11.62 -3.08 -4.58
N ARG A 39 -10.38 -2.65 -4.79
CA ARG A 39 -9.46 -2.23 -3.73
C ARG A 39 -9.37 -0.71 -3.67
N TYR A 40 -9.41 -0.20 -2.46
CA TYR A 40 -9.30 1.22 -2.15
C TYR A 40 -8.10 1.47 -1.25
N TYR A 41 -7.26 2.41 -1.66
CA TYR A 41 -6.06 2.84 -0.94
C TYR A 41 -6.31 4.21 -0.28
N SER A 42 -5.69 4.47 0.86
CA SER A 42 -5.59 5.86 1.35
C SER A 42 -4.44 6.55 0.64
N ALA A 43 -4.64 7.81 0.24
CA ALA A 43 -3.54 8.70 -0.10
C ALA A 43 -3.54 9.82 0.92
N ASP A 44 -3.46 9.44 2.20
CA ASP A 44 -3.01 10.36 3.22
C ASP A 44 -1.69 11.01 2.76
N PRO A 45 -1.33 12.19 3.28
CA PRO A 45 -0.08 12.85 2.93
C PRO A 45 1.16 11.94 3.09
N MET A 46 1.03 10.81 3.77
CA MET A 46 2.05 9.77 3.82
C MET A 46 1.39 8.43 3.51
N PHE A 47 2.08 7.59 2.73
CA PHE A 47 1.80 6.16 2.66
C PHE A 47 3.10 5.39 2.90
N ASN A 48 2.98 4.22 3.53
CA ASN A 48 4.14 3.41 3.92
C ASN A 48 4.21 2.14 3.08
N ILE A 49 5.40 1.77 2.64
CA ILE A 49 5.69 0.48 2.04
C ILE A 49 6.60 -0.26 3.01
N TYR A 50 6.18 -1.43 3.48
CA TYR A 50 7.08 -2.27 4.28
C TYR A 50 8.18 -2.86 3.38
N HIS A 51 9.41 -2.89 3.89
CA HIS A 51 10.49 -3.76 3.42
C HIS A 51 10.60 -5.01 4.32
N VAL A 52 10.33 -4.83 5.62
CA VAL A 52 10.16 -5.91 6.60
C VAL A 52 8.82 -5.68 7.28
N SER A 53 7.82 -6.49 6.92
CA SER A 53 6.44 -6.34 7.39
C SER A 53 6.13 -7.25 8.61
N PRO A 54 5.02 -7.01 9.31
CA PRO A 54 4.55 -7.90 10.38
C PRO A 54 4.33 -9.35 9.94
N ALA A 55 4.11 -9.58 8.64
CA ALA A 55 3.98 -10.91 8.05
C ALA A 55 5.30 -11.67 8.00
N MET A 56 6.42 -10.95 7.93
CA MET A 56 7.77 -11.51 7.81
C MET A 56 8.49 -11.58 9.16
N GLU A 57 8.25 -10.63 10.05
CA GLU A 57 8.88 -10.54 11.38
C GLU A 57 7.86 -10.10 12.44
N SER A 58 7.82 -10.84 13.54
CA SER A 58 6.88 -10.65 14.64
C SER A 58 7.28 -9.53 15.60
N ASP A 59 8.57 -9.24 15.74
CA ASP A 59 9.09 -8.16 16.59
C ASP A 59 8.98 -6.79 15.90
N PRO A 60 8.16 -5.85 16.41
CA PRO A 60 7.96 -4.55 15.78
C PRO A 60 9.22 -3.68 15.66
N ASN A 61 10.22 -3.90 16.51
CA ASN A 61 11.46 -3.12 16.50
C ASN A 61 12.33 -3.43 15.28
N LYS A 62 12.03 -4.49 14.54
CA LYS A 62 12.74 -4.92 13.34
C LYS A 62 12.00 -4.59 12.06
N TRP A 63 10.81 -4.01 12.15
CA TRP A 63 10.08 -3.59 10.96
C TRP A 63 10.81 -2.44 10.27
N VAL A 64 10.80 -2.49 8.94
CA VAL A 64 11.43 -1.48 8.09
C VAL A 64 10.38 -0.99 7.11
N THR A 65 10.13 0.32 7.10
CA THR A 65 9.15 0.96 6.20
C THR A 65 9.78 2.12 5.45
N GLU A 66 9.55 2.19 4.15
CA GLU A 66 9.70 3.41 3.37
C GLU A 66 8.45 4.27 3.53
N VAL A 67 8.64 5.54 3.89
CA VAL A 67 7.57 6.53 3.98
C VAL A 67 7.60 7.36 2.71
N CYS A 68 6.55 7.25 1.90
CA CYS A 68 6.40 8.06 0.70
C CYS A 68 5.54 9.30 1.01
N TYR A 69 6.06 10.48 0.67
CA TYR A 69 5.34 11.75 0.77
C TYR A 69 5.08 12.30 -0.64
N PRO A 70 3.84 12.68 -1.00
CA PRO A 70 3.55 13.31 -2.26
C PRO A 70 4.17 14.72 -2.25
N VAL A 71 5.20 14.92 -3.07
CA VAL A 71 5.78 16.24 -3.33
C VAL A 71 4.88 16.94 -4.35
N LYS A 72 4.34 18.11 -3.99
CA LYS A 72 3.53 18.95 -4.88
C LYS A 72 4.39 19.76 -5.83
#